data_AF-A0A286GQ05-F1
#
_entry.id   AF-A0A286GQ05-F1
#
_cell.length_a   1.000
_cell.length_b   1.000
_cell.length_c   1.000
_cell.angle_alpha   90.00
_cell.angle_beta   90.00
_cell.angle_gamma   90.00
#
_symmetry.space_group_name_H-M   'P 1'
#
loop_
_entity.id
_entity.type
_entity.pdbx_description
1 polymer ?
#
loop_
_entity_poly.entity_id
_entity_poly.type
_entity_poly.pdbx_seq_one_letter_code
_entity_poly.pdbx_strand_id
1 'polypeptide(L)'
;MLSSKDYSNMTLEELMAETKKLKSGTIASAFVIGMLVGVAVLLATNGKFLITISLLGVALFIGYKNSQNKKALQAEISRKETAQ
;
A
#
# COMPACT_ATOMS: atom_id res chain seq x y z
N MET A 1 -5.72 17.12 -1.21
CA MET A 1 -6.90 16.47 -1.79
C MET A 1 -6.45 15.18 -2.47
N LEU A 2 -6.46 14.08 -1.73
CA LEU A 2 -6.06 12.77 -2.26
C LEU A 2 -7.31 12.13 -2.84
N SER A 3 -7.33 11.93 -4.15
CA SER A 3 -8.42 11.33 -4.91
C SER A 3 -8.95 10.07 -4.20
N SER A 4 -10.10 10.20 -3.54
CA SER A 4 -10.87 9.09 -3.00
C SER A 4 -11.50 8.40 -4.19
N LYS A 5 -10.80 7.41 -4.73
CA LYS A 5 -11.30 6.63 -5.85
C LYS A 5 -12.62 5.99 -5.42
N ASP A 6 -13.70 6.38 -6.07
CA ASP A 6 -15.06 5.96 -5.73
C ASP A 6 -15.32 4.58 -6.35
N TYR A 7 -15.18 3.55 -5.52
CA TYR A 7 -15.35 2.15 -5.92
C TYR A 7 -16.83 1.74 -6.03
N SER A 8 -17.77 2.57 -5.58
CA SER A 8 -19.20 2.22 -5.60
C SER A 8 -19.78 2.17 -7.03
N ASN A 9 -19.21 2.96 -7.94
CA ASN A 9 -19.63 3.03 -9.35
C ASN A 9 -18.99 1.96 -10.26
N MET A 10 -18.07 1.15 -9.75
CA MET A 10 -17.40 0.11 -10.54
C MET A 10 -18.14 -1.24 -10.51
N THR A 11 -18.00 -1.99 -11.59
CA THR A 11 -18.53 -3.36 -11.71
C THR A 11 -17.65 -4.37 -10.98
N LEU A 12 -18.19 -5.56 -10.68
CA LEU A 12 -17.46 -6.60 -9.93
C LEU A 12 -16.16 -7.03 -10.63
N GLU A 13 -16.18 -7.16 -11.96
CA GLU A 13 -15.00 -7.47 -12.76
C GLU A 13 -13.93 -6.36 -12.69
N GLU A 14 -14.35 -5.09 -12.72
CA GLU A 14 -13.43 -3.95 -12.58
C GLU A 14 -12.79 -3.89 -11.19
N LEU A 15 -13.55 -4.15 -10.12
CA LEU A 15 -13.02 -4.23 -8.75
C LEU A 15 -11.98 -5.35 -8.60
N MET A 16 -12.22 -6.51 -9.21
CA MET A 16 -11.26 -7.63 -9.21
C MET A 16 -9.99 -7.31 -10.00
N ALA A 17 -10.12 -6.67 -11.17
CA ALA A 17 -8.99 -6.23 -11.98
C ALA A 17 -8.13 -5.17 -11.26
N GLU A 18 -8.77 -4.22 -10.58
CA GLU A 18 -8.11 -3.19 -9.77
C GLU A 18 -7.36 -3.82 -8.57
N THR A 19 -7.98 -4.78 -7.88
CA THR A 19 -7.34 -5.52 -6.78
C THR A 19 -6.09 -6.26 -7.25
N LYS A 20 -6.13 -6.89 -8.43
CA LYS A 20 -4.99 -7.61 -9.01
C LYS A 20 -3.85 -6.67 -9.39
N LYS A 21 -4.16 -5.49 -9.94
CA LYS A 21 -3.19 -4.41 -10.21
C LYS A 21 -2.53 -3.90 -8.92
N LEU A 22 -3.32 -3.66 -7.87
CA LEU A 22 -2.79 -3.23 -6.56
C LEU A 22 -1.91 -4.29 -5.91
N LYS A 23 -2.24 -5.58 -6.06
CA LYS A 23 -1.43 -6.69 -5.57
C LYS A 23 -0.10 -6.81 -6.32
N SER A 24 -0.10 -6.65 -7.63
CA SER A 24 1.11 -6.58 -8.48
C SER A 24 2.03 -5.43 -8.06
N GLY A 25 1.49 -4.22 -7.88
CA GLY A 25 2.27 -3.06 -7.42
C GLY A 25 2.83 -3.23 -6.01
N THR A 26 2.21 -4.08 -5.18
CA THR A 26 2.67 -4.34 -3.81
C THR A 26 4.03 -5.05 -3.80
N ILE A 27 4.27 -6.02 -4.70
CA ILE A 27 5.54 -6.75 -4.76
C ILE A 27 6.67 -5.82 -5.21
N ALA A 28 6.45 -5.06 -6.28
CA ALA A 28 7.43 -4.09 -6.76
C ALA A 28 7.75 -3.04 -5.69
N SER A 29 6.73 -2.53 -5.00
CA SER A 29 6.93 -1.58 -3.90
C SER A 29 7.67 -2.20 -2.70
N ALA A 30 7.40 -3.45 -2.36
CA ALA A 30 8.06 -4.14 -1.25
C ALA A 30 9.55 -4.37 -1.54
N PHE A 31 9.91 -4.69 -2.79
CA PHE A 31 11.31 -4.80 -3.22
C PHE A 31 12.06 -3.47 -3.07
N VAL A 32 11.46 -2.37 -3.56
CA VAL A 32 12.06 -1.03 -3.45
C VAL A 32 12.20 -0.60 -1.99
N ILE A 33 11.19 -0.85 -1.16
CA ILE A 33 11.25 -0.57 0.29
C ILE A 33 12.36 -1.40 0.95
N GLY A 34 12.46 -2.69 0.65
CA GLY A 34 13.51 -3.56 1.18
C GLY A 34 14.92 -3.08 0.81
N MET A 35 15.11 -2.65 -0.44
CA MET A 35 16.37 -2.07 -0.90
C MET A 35 16.72 -0.77 -0.16
N LEU A 36 15.75 0.14 0.00
CA LEU A 36 15.94 1.39 0.74
C LEU A 36 16.25 1.17 2.22
N VAL A 37 15.58 0.20 2.85
CA VAL A 37 15.85 -0.18 4.25
C VAL A 37 17.26 -0.75 4.40
N GLY A 38 17.71 -1.63 3.49
CA GLY A 38 19.07 -2.18 3.51
C GLY A 38 20.14 -1.09 3.41
N VAL A 39 19.97 -0.13 2.51
CA VAL A 39 20.86 1.03 2.36
C VAL A 39 20.81 1.94 3.58
N ALA A 40 19.63 2.15 4.16
CA ALA A 40 19.46 2.97 5.36
C ALA A 40 20.10 2.35 6.61
N VAL A 41 20.13 1.01 6.73
CA VAL A 41 20.87 0.31 7.79
C VAL A 41 22.37 0.48 7.61
N LEU A 42 22.90 0.34 6.39
CA LEU A 42 24.31 0.62 6.06
C LEU A 42 24.73 2.07 6.37
N LEU A 43 23.84 3.04 6.14
CA LEU A 43 24.05 4.45 6.47
C LEU A 43 23.90 4.74 7.97
N ALA A 44 23.04 4.00 8.68
CA ALA A 44 22.85 4.16 10.13
C ALA A 44 24.12 3.79 10.90
N THR A 45 24.88 2.80 10.43
CA THR A 45 26.18 2.40 11.02
C THR A 45 27.23 3.53 10.95
N ASN A 46 27.01 4.54 10.08
CA ASN A 46 27.86 5.73 9.96
C ASN A 46 27.35 6.93 10.81
N GLY A 47 26.44 6.71 11.76
CA GLY A 47 25.99 7.74 12.74
C GLY A 47 24.74 8.53 12.35
N LYS A 48 24.03 8.16 11.26
CA LYS A 48 22.82 8.85 10.76
C LYS A 48 21.50 8.15 11.13
N PHE A 49 21.43 7.61 12.34
CA PHE A 49 20.30 6.81 12.86
C PHE A 49 18.93 7.51 12.79
N LEU A 50 18.88 8.83 12.99
CA LEU A 50 17.64 9.60 12.93
C LEU A 50 16.99 9.62 11.53
N ILE A 51 17.81 9.59 10.47
CA ILE A 51 17.30 9.57 9.08
C ILE A 51 16.62 8.23 8.82
N THR A 52 17.24 7.12 9.25
CA THR A 52 16.71 5.77 9.11
C THR A 52 15.38 5.58 9.86
N ILE A 53 15.26 6.12 11.08
CA ILE A 53 13.99 6.11 11.83
C ILE A 53 12.92 6.96 11.14
N SER A 54 13.26 8.16 10.65
CA SER A 54 12.28 9.01 9.96
C SER A 54 11.76 8.34 8.68
N LEU A 55 12.64 7.67 7.93
CA LEU A 55 12.30 6.97 6.70
C LEU A 55 11.41 5.75 6.98
N LEU A 56 11.71 5.00 8.05
CA LEU A 56 10.89 3.89 8.52
C LEU A 56 9.49 4.37 8.95
N GLY A 57 9.41 5.49 9.67
CA GLY A 57 8.14 6.10 10.08
C GLY A 57 7.26 6.51 8.91
N VAL A 58 7.84 7.14 7.87
CA VAL A 58 7.12 7.50 6.65
C VAL A 58 6.66 6.26 5.87
N ALA A 59 7.51 5.23 5.76
CA ALA A 59 7.15 3.98 5.11
C ALA A 59 5.97 3.27 5.81
N LEU A 60 5.97 3.23 7.15
CA LEU A 60 4.88 2.68 7.94
C LEU A 60 3.58 3.49 7.77
N PHE A 61 3.66 4.82 7.74
CA PHE A 61 2.49 5.68 7.52
C PHE A 61 1.86 5.47 6.14
N ILE A 62 2.67 5.36 5.09
CA ILE A 62 2.21 5.06 3.73
C ILE A 62 1.58 3.67 3.67
N GLY A 63 2.23 2.66 4.28
CA GLY A 63 1.71 1.29 4.36
C GLY A 63 0.37 1.20 5.08
N TYR A 64 0.23 1.91 6.21
CA TYR A 64 -1.00 1.94 6.98
C TYR A 64 -2.17 2.53 6.17
N LYS A 65 -1.94 3.65 5.48
CA LYS A 65 -2.97 4.28 4.63
C LYS A 65 -3.35 3.39 3.43
N ASN A 66 -2.38 2.70 2.84
CA ASN A 66 -2.64 1.79 1.71
C ASN A 66 -3.42 0.53 2.16
N SER A 67 -3.18 0.06 3.38
CA SER A 67 -3.93 -1.06 3.98
C SER A 67 -5.40 -0.72 4.17
N GLN A 68 -5.72 0.50 4.60
CA GLN A 68 -7.11 0.94 4.74
C GLN A 68 -7.85 1.02 3.39
N ASN A 69 -7.20 1.53 2.35
CA ASN A 69 -7.80 1.56 0.99
C ASN A 69 -8.07 0.15 0.45
N LYS A 70 -7.17 -0.81 0.69
CA LYS A 70 -7.37 -2.21 0.31
C LYS A 70 -8.54 -2.84 1.07
N LYS A 71 -8.68 -2.55 2.36
CA LYS A 71 -9.82 -3.02 3.17
C LYS A 71 -11.15 -2.45 2.68
N ALA A 72 -11.20 -1.16 2.32
CA ALA A 72 -12.40 -0.54 1.76
C ALA A 72 -12.80 -1.18 0.42
N LEU A 73 -11.83 -1.40 -0.48
CA LEU A 73 -12.02 -2.14 -1.73
C LEU A 73 -12.56 -3.56 -1.49
N GLN A 74 -11.95 -4.30 -0.56
CA GLN A 74 -12.32 -5.68 -0.28
C GLN A 74 -13.71 -5.80 0.37
N ALA A 75 -14.07 -4.83 1.22
CA ALA A 75 -15.41 -4.73 1.79
C ALA A 75 -16.46 -4.49 0.69
N GLU A 76 -16.15 -3.68 -0.32
CA GLU A 76 -17.07 -3.43 -1.44
C GLU A 76 -17.24 -4.64 -2.35
N ILE A 77 -16.17 -5.41 -2.60
CA ILE A 77 -16.24 -6.70 -3.32
C ILE A 77 -17.17 -7.66 -2.58
N SER A 78 -16.92 -7.87 -1.29
CA SER A 78 -17.69 -8.81 -0.46
C SER A 78 -19.16 -8.41 -0.37
N ARG A 79 -19.45 -7.10 -0.32
CA ARG A 79 -20.83 -6.57 -0.32
C ARG A 79 -21.57 -6.89 -1.61
N LYS A 80 -20.92 -6.73 -2.77
CA LYS A 80 -21.52 -7.01 -4.09
C LYS A 80 -21.63 -8.51 -4.38
N GLU A 81 -20.71 -9.33 -3.87
CA GLU A 81 -20.75 -10.80 -3.97
C GLU A 81 -21.86 -11.41 -3.11
N THR A 82 -22.13 -10.84 -1.93
CA THR A 82 -23.22 -11.33 -1.03
C THR A 82 -24.61 -10.84 -1.45
N ALA A 83 -24.68 -9.81 -2.31
CA ALA A 83 -25.94 -9.25 -2.81
C ALA A 83 -26.40 -9.86 -4.15
N GLN A 84 -25.59 -10.74 -4.75
CA GLN A 84 -25.95 -11.61 -5.86
C GLN A 84 -26.53 -12.93 -5.35
#